data_AF-A0A8T6RDZ2-F1
#
_entry.id   AF-A0A8T6RDZ2-F1
#
_cell.length_a   1.000
_cell.length_b   1.000
_cell.length_c   1.000
_cell.angle_alpha   90.00
_cell.angle_beta   90.00
_cell.angle_gamma   90.00
#
_symmetry.space_group_name_H-M   'P 1'
#
loop_
_entity.id
_entity.type
_entity.pdbx_description
1 polymer ?
#
loop_
_entity_poly.entity_id
_entity_poly.type
_entity_poly.pdbx_seq_one_letter_code
_entity_poly.pdbx_strand_id
1 'polypeptide(L)'
;MDKIAMNSLPPEKEFDMERIKTELVGRFATEDFGLKKREVSVMCRLNAKTVAIMDALVELEIFKSKSEAIATFLQQVIAEREEMFEEILAQAKAIASKREAAKHLAFQAVMSSGKKEKKE
;
A
#
# COMPACT_ATOMS: atom_id res chain seq x y z
N MET A 1 29.20 61.53 0.05
CA MET A 1 28.54 61.07 -1.19
C MET A 1 29.42 59.92 -1.65
N ASP A 2 29.00 58.66 -1.57
CA ASP A 2 27.81 58.12 -2.21
C ASP A 2 27.08 57.03 -1.41
N LYS A 3 25.78 56.95 -1.69
CA LYS A 3 24.77 56.15 -1.02
C LYS A 3 24.92 54.68 -1.42
N ILE A 4 25.12 53.79 -0.45
CA ILE A 4 24.95 52.35 -0.66
C ILE A 4 23.44 52.10 -0.78
N ALA A 5 23.00 51.83 -2.01
CA ALA A 5 21.62 51.49 -2.29
C ALA A 5 21.23 50.20 -1.56
N MET A 6 20.18 50.31 -0.75
CA MET A 6 19.44 49.19 -0.19
C MET A 6 18.88 48.34 -1.34
N ASN A 7 19.50 47.19 -1.60
CA ASN A 7 18.81 46.13 -2.33
C ASN A 7 17.93 45.40 -1.31
N SER A 8 16.65 45.74 -1.33
CA SER A 8 15.59 45.07 -0.60
C SER A 8 15.58 43.59 -0.95
N LEU A 9 15.79 42.74 0.06
CA LEU A 9 15.48 41.32 0.00
C LEU A 9 14.03 41.15 -0.53
N PRO A 10 13.78 40.16 -1.40
CA PRO A 10 12.42 39.89 -1.87
C PRO A 10 11.50 39.64 -0.66
N PRO A 11 10.24 40.12 -0.69
CA PRO A 11 9.34 39.96 0.45
C PRO A 11 9.24 38.48 0.79
N GLU A 12 9.46 38.16 2.07
CA GLU A 12 9.30 36.82 2.60
C GLU A 12 7.91 36.32 2.21
N LYS A 13 7.87 35.37 1.28
CA LYS A 13 6.63 34.69 0.94
C LYS A 13 6.16 34.03 2.23
N GLU A 14 5.06 34.52 2.80
CA GLU A 14 4.36 33.84 3.87
C GLU A 14 4.23 32.36 3.47
N PHE A 15 4.91 31.50 4.23
CA PHE A 15 4.84 30.06 4.05
C PHE A 15 3.43 29.62 4.47
N ASP A 16 2.50 29.65 3.52
CA ASP A 16 1.14 29.18 3.71
C ASP A 16 1.17 27.65 3.84
N MET A 17 1.26 27.20 5.09
CA MET A 17 1.27 25.79 5.45
C MET A 17 -0.02 25.09 5.02
N GLU A 18 -1.14 25.81 4.98
CA GLU A 18 -2.44 25.30 4.52
C GLU A 18 -2.40 25.00 3.02
N ARG A 19 -1.82 25.91 2.23
CA ARG A 19 -1.60 25.71 0.80
C ARG A 19 -0.66 24.54 0.53
N ILE A 20 0.46 24.44 1.27
CA ILE A 20 1.42 23.34 1.12
C ILE A 20 0.77 21.99 1.48
N LYS A 21 -0.01 21.94 2.58
CA LYS A 21 -0.77 20.74 2.95
C LYS A 21 -1.76 20.36 1.86
N THR A 22 -2.52 21.32 1.35
CA THR A 22 -3.52 21.09 0.31
C THR A 22 -2.89 20.60 -1.00
N GLU A 23 -1.75 21.19 -1.37
CA GLU A 23 -0.98 20.78 -2.55
C GLU A 23 -0.37 19.38 -2.39
N LEU A 24 0.20 19.06 -1.22
CA LEU A 24 0.73 17.73 -0.91
C LEU A 24 -0.38 16.67 -0.90
N VAL A 25 -1.51 16.95 -0.24
CA VAL A 25 -2.67 16.04 -0.21
C VAL A 25 -3.21 15.82 -1.62
N GLY A 26 -3.32 16.88 -2.44
CA GLY A 26 -3.72 16.77 -3.84
C GLY A 26 -2.75 15.92 -4.66
N ARG A 27 -1.44 16.10 -4.47
CA ARG A 27 -0.40 15.30 -5.15
C ARG A 27 -0.34 13.85 -4.68
N PHE A 28 -0.69 13.53 -3.44
CA PHE A 28 -0.79 12.14 -2.97
C PHE A 28 -2.11 11.47 -3.36
N ALA A 29 -3.14 12.25 -3.68
CA ALA A 29 -4.44 11.77 -4.13
C ALA A 29 -4.48 11.45 -5.63
N THR A 30 -3.57 11.99 -6.44
CA THR A 30 -3.48 11.63 -7.87
C THR A 30 -2.99 10.20 -8.03
N GLU A 31 -3.67 9.43 -8.88
CA GLU A 31 -3.47 7.98 -9.07
C GLU A 31 -2.05 7.60 -9.55
N ASP A 32 -1.30 8.57 -10.08
CA ASP A 32 0.09 8.42 -10.51
C ASP A 32 1.12 8.57 -9.39
N PHE A 33 0.75 9.13 -8.25
CA PHE A 33 1.61 9.27 -7.05
C PHE A 33 1.14 8.39 -5.89
N GLY A 34 0.49 7.26 -6.20
CA GLY A 34 0.03 6.29 -5.23
C GLY A 34 1.05 5.20 -4.93
N LEU A 35 1.18 4.83 -3.64
CA LEU A 35 1.81 3.57 -3.19
C LEU A 35 1.22 2.33 -3.90
N LYS A 36 0.06 2.46 -4.55
CA LYS A 36 -0.66 1.41 -5.27
C LYS A 36 0.06 0.87 -6.51
N LYS A 37 0.95 1.65 -7.14
CA LYS A 37 1.75 1.21 -8.30
C LYS A 37 3.14 0.67 -7.92
N ARG A 38 3.48 0.58 -6.62
CA ARG A 38 4.76 0.00 -6.21
C ARG A 38 4.74 -1.51 -6.42
N GLU A 39 5.82 -2.01 -7.02
CA GLU A 39 6.10 -3.44 -7.04
C GLU A 39 6.21 -3.93 -5.58
N VAL A 40 5.41 -4.95 -5.24
CA VAL A 40 5.42 -5.57 -3.92
C VAL A 40 6.33 -6.78 -3.99
N SER A 41 7.46 -6.73 -3.30
CA SER A 41 8.33 -7.90 -3.17
C SER A 41 7.75 -8.88 -2.18
N VAL A 42 7.58 -10.13 -2.62
CA VAL A 42 7.15 -11.24 -1.78
C VAL A 42 8.29 -12.23 -1.68
N MET A 43 8.75 -12.51 -0.45
CA MET A 43 9.70 -13.58 -0.19
C MET A 43 8.93 -14.87 0.11
N CYS A 44 9.16 -15.91 -0.68
CA CYS A 44 8.53 -17.22 -0.49
C CYS A 44 9.57 -18.31 -0.25
N ARG A 45 9.16 -19.37 0.45
CA ARG A 45 9.96 -20.59 0.59
C ARG A 45 9.47 -21.61 -0.42
N LEU A 46 10.39 -22.13 -1.22
CA LEU A 46 10.12 -23.17 -2.22
C LEU A 46 10.92 -24.42 -1.87
N ASN A 47 10.44 -25.58 -2.32
CA ASN A 47 11.19 -26.81 -2.18
C ASN A 47 12.41 -26.81 -3.12
N ALA A 48 13.43 -27.62 -2.79
CA ALA A 48 14.67 -27.67 -3.56
C ALA A 48 14.47 -28.08 -5.03
N LYS A 49 13.52 -28.98 -5.30
CA LYS A 49 13.21 -29.45 -6.67
C LYS A 49 12.69 -28.31 -7.55
N THR A 50 11.78 -27.50 -7.02
CA THR A 50 11.22 -26.34 -7.73
C THR A 50 12.31 -25.31 -8.01
N VAL A 51 13.18 -25.03 -7.03
CA VAL A 51 14.31 -24.12 -7.25
C VAL A 51 15.24 -24.63 -8.35
N ALA A 52 15.56 -25.93 -8.35
CA ALA A 52 16.40 -26.53 -9.40
C ALA A 52 15.76 -26.47 -10.79
N ILE A 53 14.45 -26.68 -10.91
CA ILE A 53 13.71 -26.51 -12.18
C ILE A 53 13.82 -25.05 -12.64
N MET A 54 13.63 -24.10 -11.74
CA MET A 54 13.75 -22.69 -12.09
C MET A 54 15.17 -22.29 -12.50
N ASP A 55 16.19 -22.84 -11.83
CA ASP A 55 17.59 -22.64 -12.22
C ASP A 55 17.82 -23.11 -13.65
N ALA A 56 17.33 -24.30 -14.01
CA ALA A 56 17.42 -24.81 -15.37
C ALA A 56 16.70 -23.90 -16.39
N LEU A 57 15.52 -23.37 -16.04
CA LEU A 57 14.79 -22.46 -16.92
C LEU A 57 15.53 -21.13 -17.15
N VAL A 58 16.26 -20.64 -16.15
CA VAL A 58 17.09 -19.43 -16.28
C VAL A 58 18.38 -19.72 -17.03
N GLU A 59 19.01 -20.88 -16.78
CA GLU A 59 20.22 -21.33 -17.47
C GLU A 59 19.98 -21.55 -18.97
N LEU A 60 18.78 -22.03 -19.34
CA LEU A 60 18.34 -22.15 -20.72
C LEU A 60 17.88 -20.82 -21.35
N GLU A 61 18.07 -19.69 -20.65
CA GLU A 61 17.67 -18.34 -21.08
C GLU A 61 16.18 -18.19 -21.44
N ILE A 62 15.32 -19.08 -20.94
CA ILE A 62 13.86 -18.99 -21.12
C ILE A 62 13.31 -17.82 -20.29
N PHE A 63 13.88 -17.59 -19.10
CA PHE A 63 13.60 -16.45 -18.24
C PHE A 63 14.90 -15.75 -17.86
N LYS A 64 14.86 -14.42 -17.68
CA LYS A 64 16.04 -13.63 -17.28
C LYS A 64 16.39 -13.83 -15.81
N SER A 65 15.41 -14.21 -14.99
CA SER A 65 15.61 -14.46 -13.57
C SER A 65 14.62 -15.46 -12.98
N LYS A 66 14.98 -16.02 -11.82
CA LYS A 66 14.09 -16.88 -11.02
C LYS A 66 12.80 -16.16 -10.62
N SER A 67 12.90 -14.90 -10.20
CA SER A 67 11.73 -14.11 -9.78
C SER A 67 10.76 -13.87 -10.94
N GLU A 68 11.28 -13.63 -12.14
CA GLU A 68 10.47 -13.48 -13.36
C GLU A 68 9.72 -14.78 -13.67
N ALA A 69 10.42 -15.93 -13.65
CA ALA A 69 9.78 -17.22 -13.89
C ALA A 69 8.61 -17.49 -12.93
N ILE A 70 8.78 -17.26 -11.62
CA ILE A 70 7.70 -17.40 -10.64
C ILE A 70 6.55 -16.44 -10.95
N ALA A 71 6.87 -15.17 -11.21
CA ALA A 71 5.86 -14.15 -11.47
C ALA A 71 5.01 -14.53 -12.68
N THR A 72 5.63 -15.00 -13.77
CA THR A 72 4.93 -15.45 -14.97
C THR A 72 4.04 -16.67 -14.69
N PHE A 73 4.57 -17.71 -14.04
CA PHE A 73 3.75 -18.89 -13.71
C PHE A 73 2.58 -18.54 -12.80
N LEU A 74 2.80 -17.70 -11.79
CA LEU A 74 1.74 -17.28 -10.88
C LEU A 74 0.68 -16.45 -11.62
N GLN A 75 1.10 -15.51 -12.45
CA GLN A 75 0.20 -14.69 -13.26
C GLN A 75 -0.65 -15.55 -14.20
N GLN A 76 -0.04 -16.55 -14.83
CA GLN A 76 -0.76 -17.49 -15.69
C GLN A 76 -1.81 -18.28 -14.90
N VAL A 77 -1.46 -18.83 -13.73
CA VAL A 77 -2.40 -19.58 -12.88
C VAL A 77 -3.57 -18.70 -12.41
N ILE A 78 -3.29 -17.43 -12.08
CA ILE A 78 -4.34 -16.48 -11.69
C ILE A 78 -5.24 -16.17 -12.88
N ALA A 79 -4.67 -15.89 -14.06
CA ALA A 79 -5.44 -15.59 -15.26
C ALA A 79 -6.32 -16.77 -15.72
N GLU A 80 -5.81 -18.00 -15.63
CA GLU A 80 -6.56 -19.21 -15.96
C GLU A 80 -7.77 -19.46 -15.04
N ARG A 81 -7.78 -18.86 -13.85
CA ARG A 81 -8.80 -19.07 -12.80
C ARG A 81 -9.27 -17.75 -12.20
N GLU A 82 -9.35 -16.71 -13.02
CA GLU A 82 -9.56 -15.33 -12.57
C GLU A 82 -10.83 -15.20 -11.72
N GLU A 83 -11.97 -15.70 -12.21
CA GLU A 83 -13.25 -15.66 -11.50
C GLU A 83 -13.17 -16.26 -10.08
N MET A 84 -12.49 -17.40 -9.93
CA MET A 84 -12.30 -18.06 -8.63
C MET A 84 -11.49 -17.18 -7.68
N PHE A 85 -10.41 -16.55 -8.17
CA PHE A 85 -9.58 -15.67 -7.35
C PHE A 85 -10.30 -14.36 -7.01
N GLU A 86 -11.13 -13.82 -7.91
CA GLU A 86 -11.98 -12.66 -7.63
C GLU A 86 -13.02 -12.97 -6.54
N GLU A 87 -13.64 -14.15 -6.58
CA GLU A 87 -14.56 -14.60 -5.53
C GLU A 87 -13.84 -14.74 -4.18
N ILE A 88 -12.65 -15.35 -4.16
CA ILE A 88 -11.82 -15.45 -2.95
C ILE A 88 -11.50 -14.05 -2.40
N LEU A 89 -11.15 -13.10 -3.27
CA LEU A 89 -10.87 -11.72 -2.89
C LEU A 89 -12.11 -11.04 -2.30
N ALA A 90 -13.28 -11.23 -2.91
CA ALA A 90 -14.54 -10.69 -2.42
C ALA A 90 -14.90 -11.23 -1.03
N GLN A 91 -14.74 -12.54 -0.83
CA GLN A 91 -14.96 -13.17 0.47
C GLN A 91 -13.98 -12.68 1.53
N ALA A 92 -12.68 -12.56 1.20
CA ALA A 92 -11.67 -12.05 2.10
C ALA A 92 -11.99 -10.61 2.57
N LYS A 93 -12.44 -9.74 1.65
CA LYS A 93 -12.89 -8.38 1.97
C LYS A 93 -14.11 -8.37 2.88
N ALA A 94 -15.10 -9.22 2.61
CA ALA A 94 -16.30 -9.33 3.45
C ALA A 94 -15.95 -9.79 4.87
N ILE A 95 -15.04 -10.76 5.02
CA ILE A 95 -14.56 -11.23 6.33
C ILE A 95 -13.83 -10.11 7.07
N ALA A 96 -12.94 -9.38 6.40
CA ALA A 96 -12.21 -8.27 7.01
C ALA A 96 -13.15 -7.18 7.52
N SER A 97 -14.17 -6.81 6.72
CA SER A 97 -15.20 -5.84 7.11
C SER A 97 -16.01 -6.30 8.33
N LYS A 98 -16.47 -7.55 8.33
CA LYS A 98 -17.19 -8.14 9.48
C LYS A 98 -16.32 -8.17 10.74
N ARG A 99 -15.03 -8.51 10.60
CA ARG A 99 -14.07 -8.51 11.70
C ARG A 99 -13.89 -7.11 12.30
N GLU A 100 -13.83 -6.09 11.46
CA GLU A 100 -13.69 -4.71 11.92
C GLU A 100 -14.96 -4.20 12.60
N ALA A 101 -16.15 -4.49 12.04
CA ALA A 101 -17.43 -4.19 12.69
C ALA A 101 -17.54 -4.84 14.07
N ALA A 102 -17.11 -6.11 14.20
CA ALA A 102 -17.10 -6.81 15.48
C ALA A 102 -16.15 -6.17 16.50
N LYS A 103 -14.95 -5.74 16.08
CA LYS A 103 -14.02 -5.00 16.95
C LYS A 103 -14.62 -3.68 17.42
N HIS A 104 -15.29 -2.92 16.54
CA HIS A 104 -15.95 -1.68 16.91
C HIS A 104 -17.07 -1.90 17.93
N LEU A 105 -17.90 -2.92 17.74
CA LEU A 105 -18.95 -3.28 18.70
C LEU A 105 -18.36 -3.68 20.06
N ALA A 106 -17.31 -4.50 20.07
CA ALA A 106 -16.61 -4.88 21.29
C ALA A 106 -16.02 -3.66 22.02
N PHE A 107 -15.39 -2.75 21.27
CA PHE A 107 -14.83 -1.51 21.83
C PHE A 107 -15.93 -0.61 22.43
N GLN A 108 -17.07 -0.45 21.75
CA GLN A 108 -18.21 0.31 22.26
C GLN A 108 -18.81 -0.31 23.52
N ALA A 109 -18.90 -1.64 23.59
CA ALA A 109 -19.37 -2.35 24.78
C ALA A 109 -18.46 -2.08 25.99
N VAL A 110 -17.13 -2.18 25.81
CA VAL A 110 -16.15 -1.90 26.87
C VAL A 110 -16.19 -0.43 27.34
N MET A 111 -16.34 0.52 26.41
CA MET A 111 -16.38 1.95 26.74
C MET A 111 -17.72 2.40 27.35
N SER A 112 -18.82 1.68 27.09
CA SER A 112 -20.13 1.98 27.66
C SER A 112 -20.34 1.35 29.04
N SER A 113 -19.66 0.25 29.37
CA SER A 113 -19.64 -0.30 30.74
C SER A 113 -18.94 0.61 31.75
N GLY A 114 -17.91 1.37 31.33
CA GLY A 114 -17.20 2.31 32.23
C GLY A 114 -17.97 3.59 32.60
N LYS A 115 -19.13 3.86 31.98
CA LYS A 115 -19.95 5.06 32.27
C LYS A 115 -21.10 4.81 33.25
N LYS A 116 -21.42 3.56 33.58
CA LYS A 116 -22.56 3.23 34.45
C LYS A 116 -22.25 3.26 35.95
N GLU A 117 -20.98 3.31 36.36
CA GLU A 117 -20.58 3.26 37.78
C GLU A 117 -20.58 4.62 38.53
N LYS A 118 -21.05 5.73 37.92
CA LYS A 118 -21.04 7.07 38.55
C LYS A 118 -22.41 7.64 38.89
N LYS A 119 -23.43 6.81 39.06
CA LYS A 119 -24.74 7.25 39.58
C LYS A 119 -25.31 6.21 40.55
N GLU A 120 -24.74 6.17 41.76
CA GLU A 120 -25.44 5.82 42.99
C GLU A 120 -25.03 6.80 44.08
#